data_AF-A0A972E299-F1
#
_entry.id   AF-A0A972E299-F1
#
_cell.length_a   1.000
_cell.length_b   1.000
_cell.length_c   1.000
_cell.angle_alpha   90.00
_cell.angle_beta   90.00
_cell.angle_gamma   90.00
#
_symmetry.space_group_name_H-M   'P 1'
#
loop_
_entity.id
_entity.type
_entity.pdbx_description
1 polymer ?
#
loop_
_entity_poly.entity_id
_entity_poly.type
_entity_poly.pdbx_seq_one_letter_code
_entity_poly.pdbx_strand_id
1 'polypeptide(L)'
;MSQLSVQQPRTVRPVALLVAVLVMACVSTAWSGIKKYEGDLPTIDPAFSAIAPENRPLLYERLIASYGRDYLFRMAANDGRKLSDGMAVYYLQRELQSLVDMWRGTGNPAYLDMAKGLTLQAIDEATAHPLPLVWHDEPRGEWPCFYLETVAGETGGHSQLCDFQGSAGFLLVARALSEIADPNWRPIADFVEREVIEKWLYHQPAITSTDLVRPDSFAIVLRILNGARDVREHFACLCLDLDELGCRTYAYPTWAERLIELYLTPRYDPNEPAPNSEGIERAIPADWGLFVQVAEEGYVWLLIPDYGAAAADAALDTSHANRTAWLACRAYAKGLIDESIMDGLINTFKFRIWAPAKGPFYFNNYTDGSDGMLGALQPGRGGNVWFGWHRLASFDPDLETLFLSLAYDLTNGGPNLPDGAQNKMMQNAPLCLEAWGTRLLGSKGQLYSFP
;
A
#
# COMPACT_ATOMS: atom_id res chain seq x y z
N MET A 1 75.02 -8.46 -39.98
CA MET A 1 74.13 -9.01 -38.93
C MET A 1 73.92 -7.93 -37.90
N SER A 2 72.70 -7.41 -37.77
CA SER A 2 72.13 -6.76 -36.58
C SER A 2 70.65 -6.49 -36.88
N GLN A 3 69.77 -7.15 -36.15
CA GLN A 3 68.31 -7.16 -36.34
C GLN A 3 67.66 -5.94 -35.69
N LEU A 4 66.66 -5.38 -36.38
CA LEU A 4 65.70 -4.40 -35.89
C LEU A 4 64.68 -5.09 -34.98
N SER A 5 64.47 -4.53 -33.78
CA SER A 5 63.45 -4.96 -32.82
C SER A 5 62.12 -4.28 -33.15
N VAL A 6 61.08 -5.09 -33.39
CA VAL A 6 59.68 -4.66 -33.55
C VAL A 6 59.01 -4.67 -32.18
N GLN A 7 58.58 -3.50 -31.70
CA GLN A 7 57.70 -3.40 -30.53
C GLN A 7 56.26 -3.71 -30.94
N GLN A 8 55.67 -4.73 -30.32
CA GLN A 8 54.24 -5.02 -30.38
C GLN A 8 53.45 -4.16 -29.37
N PRO A 9 52.24 -3.68 -29.70
CA PRO A 9 51.37 -3.01 -28.75
C PRO A 9 50.68 -4.01 -27.82
N ARG A 10 50.75 -3.75 -26.51
CA ARG A 10 50.01 -4.50 -25.47
C ARG A 10 48.51 -4.17 -25.55
N THR A 11 47.72 -5.22 -25.78
CA THR A 11 46.26 -5.22 -25.81
C THR A 11 45.68 -5.18 -24.38
N VAL A 12 45.20 -4.01 -23.94
CA VAL A 12 44.52 -3.83 -22.64
C VAL A 12 43.01 -4.11 -22.76
N ARG A 13 42.62 -5.28 -23.30
CA ARG A 13 41.19 -5.61 -23.54
C ARG A 13 40.62 -6.94 -23.01
N PRO A 14 41.29 -7.77 -22.17
CA PRO A 14 40.60 -8.93 -21.59
C PRO A 14 40.03 -8.66 -20.18
N VAL A 15 40.60 -7.73 -19.41
CA VAL A 15 40.23 -7.54 -17.98
C VAL A 15 38.92 -6.76 -17.82
N ALA A 16 38.70 -5.69 -18.61
CA ALA A 16 37.45 -4.93 -18.55
C ALA A 16 36.24 -5.76 -18.97
N LEU A 17 36.41 -6.68 -19.93
CA LEU A 17 35.35 -7.59 -20.36
C LEU A 17 35.05 -8.65 -19.30
N LEU A 18 36.09 -9.19 -18.63
CA LEU A 18 35.91 -10.15 -17.55
C LEU A 18 35.24 -9.53 -16.32
N VAL A 19 35.59 -8.28 -15.98
CA VAL A 19 34.95 -7.52 -14.90
C VAL A 19 33.50 -7.21 -15.26
N ALA A 20 33.21 -6.80 -16.50
CA ALA A 20 31.82 -6.57 -16.93
C ALA A 20 30.98 -7.85 -16.92
N VAL A 21 31.54 -9.00 -17.32
CA VAL A 21 30.86 -10.30 -17.27
C VAL A 21 30.69 -10.80 -15.83
N LEU A 22 31.66 -10.57 -14.93
CA LEU A 22 31.52 -10.87 -13.50
C LEU A 22 30.51 -9.95 -12.82
N VAL A 23 30.46 -8.67 -13.16
CA VAL A 23 29.44 -7.74 -12.65
C VAL A 23 28.05 -8.15 -13.17
N MET A 24 27.90 -8.50 -14.45
CA MET A 24 26.65 -9.02 -15.00
C MET A 24 26.24 -10.38 -14.39
N ALA A 25 27.20 -11.26 -14.08
CA ALA A 25 26.95 -12.53 -13.40
C ALA A 25 26.64 -12.36 -11.91
N CYS A 26 27.23 -11.35 -11.25
CA CYS A 26 26.90 -10.97 -9.87
C CYS A 26 25.54 -10.27 -9.79
N VAL A 27 25.17 -9.47 -10.81
CA VAL A 27 23.82 -8.88 -10.92
C VAL A 27 22.77 -9.96 -11.21
N SER A 28 23.08 -10.96 -12.04
CA SER A 28 22.16 -12.08 -12.29
C SER A 28 22.04 -13.07 -11.12
N THR A 29 23.09 -13.19 -10.28
CA THR A 29 23.03 -14.01 -9.05
C THR A 29 22.48 -13.24 -7.85
N ALA A 30 22.59 -11.90 -7.80
CA ALA A 30 21.89 -11.07 -6.82
C ALA A 30 20.35 -11.09 -7.02
N TRP A 31 19.87 -11.33 -8.25
CA TRP A 31 18.45 -11.54 -8.54
C TRP A 31 17.93 -12.96 -8.23
N SER A 32 18.78 -13.91 -7.82
CA SER A 32 18.44 -15.35 -7.79
C SER A 32 17.83 -15.89 -6.50
N GLY A 33 17.50 -15.04 -5.52
CA GLY A 33 16.99 -15.49 -4.21
C GLY A 33 15.50 -15.90 -4.19
N ILE A 34 14.70 -15.48 -5.16
CA ILE A 34 13.41 -16.10 -5.46
C ILE A 34 13.68 -17.17 -6.52
N LYS A 35 13.61 -18.44 -6.12
CA LYS A 35 13.71 -19.53 -7.09
C LYS A 35 12.43 -19.57 -7.91
N LYS A 36 12.56 -19.59 -9.23
CA LYS A 36 11.46 -19.95 -10.12
C LYS A 36 10.96 -21.33 -9.73
N TYR A 37 9.68 -21.40 -9.36
CA TYR A 37 9.03 -22.67 -9.10
C TYR A 37 8.59 -23.29 -10.43
N GLU A 38 9.24 -24.38 -10.84
CA GLU A 38 8.97 -25.10 -12.09
C GLU A 38 8.27 -26.45 -11.88
N GLY A 39 7.93 -26.80 -10.64
CA GLY A 39 7.27 -28.06 -10.28
C GLY A 39 5.75 -27.94 -10.05
N ASP A 40 5.13 -29.05 -9.66
CA ASP A 40 3.75 -29.08 -9.19
C ASP A 40 3.65 -28.50 -7.79
N LEU A 41 2.73 -27.56 -7.56
CA LEU A 41 2.54 -26.93 -6.25
C LEU A 41 2.38 -27.98 -5.13
N PRO A 42 2.97 -27.75 -3.94
CA PRO A 42 2.83 -28.66 -2.79
C PRO A 42 1.39 -29.11 -2.57
N THR A 43 1.19 -30.43 -2.52
CA THR A 43 -0.14 -31.04 -2.45
C THR A 43 -0.64 -31.02 -1.01
N ILE A 44 -1.87 -30.54 -0.83
CA ILE A 44 -2.61 -30.55 0.43
C ILE A 44 -3.18 -31.95 0.65
N ASP A 45 -3.18 -32.44 1.89
CA ASP A 45 -3.79 -33.73 2.22
C ASP A 45 -5.32 -33.64 2.06
N PRO A 46 -5.94 -34.42 1.16
CA PRO A 46 -7.37 -34.35 0.90
C PRO A 46 -8.22 -34.87 2.08
N ALA A 47 -7.63 -35.54 3.07
CA ALA A 47 -8.34 -35.97 4.28
C ALA A 47 -8.71 -34.80 5.21
N PHE A 48 -8.05 -33.64 5.05
CA PHE A 48 -8.25 -32.47 5.90
C PHE A 48 -8.59 -31.23 5.07
N SER A 49 -9.22 -30.22 5.68
CA SER A 49 -9.39 -28.92 5.03
C SER A 49 -8.03 -28.25 4.79
N ALA A 50 -7.93 -27.37 3.79
CA ALA A 50 -6.64 -26.73 3.43
C ALA A 50 -6.02 -25.91 4.58
N ILE A 51 -6.85 -25.35 5.46
CA ILE A 51 -6.41 -24.54 6.60
C ILE A 51 -6.31 -25.34 7.91
N ALA A 52 -6.62 -26.64 7.89
CA ALA A 52 -6.53 -27.50 9.06
C ALA A 52 -5.08 -27.54 9.59
N PRO A 53 -4.86 -27.72 10.90
CA PRO A 53 -3.52 -27.76 11.49
C PRO A 53 -2.54 -28.70 10.76
N GLU A 54 -3.03 -29.84 10.28
CA GLU A 54 -2.27 -30.84 9.53
C GLU A 54 -1.78 -30.31 8.18
N ASN A 55 -2.59 -29.48 7.52
CA ASN A 55 -2.30 -28.91 6.21
C ASN A 55 -1.64 -27.53 6.28
N ARG A 56 -1.66 -26.82 7.41
CA ARG A 56 -1.06 -25.47 7.53
C ARG A 56 0.41 -25.40 7.06
N PRO A 57 1.30 -26.34 7.42
CA PRO A 57 2.67 -26.33 6.89
C PRO A 57 2.74 -26.52 5.38
N LEU A 58 1.90 -27.39 4.81
CA LEU A 58 1.83 -27.63 3.36
C LEU A 58 1.24 -26.43 2.62
N LEU A 59 0.22 -25.80 3.20
CA LEU A 59 -0.39 -24.58 2.68
C LEU A 59 0.64 -23.45 2.65
N TYR A 60 1.44 -23.28 3.71
CA TYR A 60 2.50 -22.28 3.76
C TYR A 60 3.51 -22.44 2.60
N GLU A 61 4.06 -23.64 2.41
CA GLU A 61 4.97 -23.91 1.29
C GLU A 61 4.28 -23.73 -0.07
N ARG A 62 2.99 -24.08 -0.17
CA ARG A 62 2.18 -23.88 -1.37
C ARG A 62 2.02 -22.42 -1.73
N LEU A 63 1.70 -21.55 -0.76
CA LEU A 63 1.55 -20.11 -0.98
C LEU A 63 2.87 -19.49 -1.44
N ILE A 64 4.00 -19.88 -0.85
CA ILE A 64 5.34 -19.41 -1.27
C ILE A 64 5.62 -19.81 -2.73
N ALA A 65 5.35 -21.07 -3.08
CA ALA A 65 5.58 -21.59 -4.42
C ALA A 65 4.68 -20.89 -5.47
N SER A 66 3.40 -20.69 -5.14
CA SER A 66 2.43 -19.98 -5.99
C SER A 66 2.87 -18.53 -6.21
N TYR A 67 3.17 -17.81 -5.13
CA TYR A 67 3.65 -16.43 -5.19
C TYR A 67 4.92 -16.32 -6.04
N GLY A 68 5.92 -17.17 -5.81
CA GLY A 68 7.17 -17.14 -6.56
C GLY A 68 6.97 -17.33 -8.07
N ARG A 69 6.07 -18.23 -8.46
CA ARG A 69 5.70 -18.44 -9.86
C ARG A 69 4.99 -17.20 -10.45
N ASP A 70 3.94 -16.74 -9.78
CA ASP A 70 3.05 -15.70 -10.29
C ASP A 70 3.76 -14.32 -10.31
N TYR A 71 4.62 -14.07 -9.32
CA TYR A 71 5.43 -12.86 -9.26
C TYR A 71 6.46 -12.80 -10.39
N LEU A 72 7.10 -13.92 -10.76
CA LEU A 72 8.04 -13.94 -11.89
C LEU A 72 7.33 -13.70 -13.24
N PHE A 73 6.14 -14.26 -13.43
CA PHE A 73 5.33 -13.96 -14.61
C PHE A 73 4.97 -12.48 -14.68
N ARG A 74 4.59 -11.89 -13.55
CA ARG A 74 4.34 -10.46 -13.46
C ARG A 74 5.58 -9.64 -13.79
N MET A 75 6.75 -9.97 -13.23
CA MET A 75 7.99 -9.26 -13.53
C MET A 75 8.28 -9.27 -15.03
N ALA A 76 8.12 -10.42 -15.69
CA ALA A 76 8.30 -10.53 -17.14
C ALA A 76 7.26 -9.71 -17.93
N ALA A 77 5.99 -9.69 -17.50
CA ALA A 77 4.93 -8.90 -18.14
C ALA A 77 5.12 -7.38 -17.96
N ASN A 78 5.85 -6.98 -16.92
CA ASN A 78 6.14 -5.59 -16.58
C ASN A 78 7.56 -5.17 -16.95
N ASP A 79 8.28 -5.97 -17.73
CA ASP A 79 9.62 -5.61 -18.19
C ASP A 79 9.56 -4.31 -19.02
N GLY A 80 10.42 -3.34 -18.64
CA GLY A 80 10.42 -2.01 -19.23
C GLY A 80 9.26 -1.09 -18.80
N ARG A 81 8.46 -1.44 -17.79
CA ARG A 81 7.48 -0.48 -17.22
C ARG A 81 8.20 0.76 -16.71
N LYS A 82 7.61 1.94 -16.94
CA LYS A 82 8.09 3.21 -16.38
C LYS A 82 7.46 3.42 -15.01
N LEU A 83 8.29 3.45 -13.98
CA LEU A 83 7.87 3.75 -12.61
C LEU A 83 7.71 5.26 -12.37
N SER A 84 8.17 6.12 -13.30
CA SER A 84 7.78 7.54 -13.33
C SER A 84 6.35 7.79 -13.81
N ASP A 85 5.57 6.77 -14.20
CA ASP A 85 4.14 6.92 -14.48
C ASP A 85 3.32 6.92 -13.17
N GLY A 86 2.39 7.86 -13.03
CA GLY A 86 1.59 8.06 -11.84
C GLY A 86 0.74 6.85 -11.46
N MET A 87 0.15 6.15 -12.44
CA MET A 87 -0.64 4.94 -12.16
C MET A 87 0.26 3.74 -11.90
N ALA A 88 1.43 3.66 -12.54
CA ALA A 88 2.42 2.63 -12.24
C ALA A 88 2.87 2.70 -10.77
N VAL A 89 3.21 3.89 -10.28
CA VAL A 89 3.62 4.08 -8.88
C VAL A 89 2.45 3.93 -7.90
N TYR A 90 1.25 4.38 -8.27
CA TYR A 90 0.03 4.14 -7.49
C TYR A 90 -0.18 2.63 -7.22
N TYR A 91 0.01 1.78 -8.23
CA TYR A 91 -0.11 0.33 -8.08
C TYR A 91 1.15 -0.36 -7.54
N LEU A 92 2.32 0.27 -7.66
CA LEU A 92 3.59 -0.24 -7.12
C LEU A 92 3.51 -0.43 -5.60
N GLN A 93 2.81 0.44 -4.89
CA GLN A 93 2.59 0.31 -3.44
C GLN A 93 2.20 -1.13 -3.04
N ARG A 94 1.27 -1.74 -3.78
CA ARG A 94 0.70 -3.06 -3.47
C ARG A 94 1.70 -4.18 -3.71
N GLU A 95 2.55 -4.01 -4.72
CA GLU A 95 3.63 -4.93 -5.04
C GLU A 95 4.75 -4.85 -3.98
N LEU A 96 5.11 -3.64 -3.54
CA LEU A 96 6.06 -3.45 -2.45
C LEU A 96 5.53 -4.07 -1.15
N GLN A 97 4.24 -3.88 -0.87
CA GLN A 97 3.55 -4.50 0.26
C GLN A 97 3.64 -6.03 0.22
N SER A 98 3.32 -6.66 -0.92
CA SER A 98 3.38 -8.13 -1.03
C SER A 98 4.80 -8.67 -0.87
N LEU A 99 5.81 -7.96 -1.38
CA LEU A 99 7.21 -8.33 -1.18
C LEU A 99 7.64 -8.24 0.30
N VAL A 100 7.27 -7.17 1.00
CA VAL A 100 7.58 -7.04 2.43
C VAL A 100 6.83 -8.10 3.25
N ASP A 101 5.58 -8.42 2.90
CA ASP A 101 4.84 -9.50 3.56
C ASP A 101 5.51 -10.87 3.33
N MET A 102 6.00 -11.13 2.12
CA MET A 102 6.81 -12.34 1.85
C MET A 102 8.12 -12.37 2.63
N TRP A 103 8.83 -11.25 2.73
CA TRP A 103 10.04 -11.15 3.56
C TRP A 103 9.71 -11.43 5.02
N ARG A 104 8.66 -10.84 5.60
CA ARG A 104 8.28 -11.09 7.00
C ARG A 104 7.80 -12.53 7.22
N GLY A 105 7.01 -13.07 6.31
CA GLY A 105 6.48 -14.44 6.41
C GLY A 105 7.57 -15.50 6.32
N THR A 106 8.51 -15.34 5.39
CA THR A 106 9.54 -16.35 5.08
C THR A 106 10.90 -16.09 5.73
N GLY A 107 11.20 -14.83 6.04
CA GLY A 107 12.54 -14.37 6.39
C GLY A 107 13.54 -14.44 5.23
N ASN A 108 13.10 -14.60 3.98
CA ASN A 108 13.97 -14.60 2.81
C ASN A 108 14.32 -13.15 2.40
N PRO A 109 15.58 -12.72 2.50
CA PRO A 109 15.99 -11.34 2.24
C PRO A 109 15.77 -10.91 0.79
N ALA A 110 15.72 -11.84 -0.17
CA ALA A 110 15.57 -11.49 -1.59
C ALA A 110 14.30 -10.69 -1.87
N TYR A 111 13.19 -10.97 -1.17
CA TYR A 111 11.95 -10.20 -1.34
C TYR A 111 12.13 -8.74 -0.96
N LEU A 112 12.82 -8.46 0.15
CA LEU A 112 13.11 -7.11 0.59
C LEU A 112 14.12 -6.41 -0.33
N ASP A 113 15.11 -7.14 -0.86
CA ASP A 113 16.05 -6.60 -1.86
C ASP A 113 15.35 -6.20 -3.16
N MET A 114 14.35 -6.96 -3.62
CA MET A 114 13.52 -6.58 -4.75
C MET A 114 12.66 -5.34 -4.46
N ALA A 115 12.04 -5.27 -3.28
CA ALA A 115 11.24 -4.11 -2.89
C ALA A 115 12.11 -2.84 -2.83
N LYS A 116 13.32 -2.95 -2.28
CA LYS A 116 14.35 -1.91 -2.30
C LYS A 116 14.71 -1.50 -3.73
N GLY A 117 15.03 -2.45 -4.61
CA GLY A 117 15.39 -2.17 -5.99
C GLY A 117 14.31 -1.42 -6.76
N LEU A 118 13.06 -1.86 -6.65
CA LEU A 118 11.91 -1.19 -7.27
C LEU A 118 11.68 0.22 -6.72
N THR A 119 11.84 0.41 -5.40
CA THR A 119 11.68 1.72 -4.76
C THR A 119 12.75 2.70 -5.25
N LEU A 120 14.02 2.28 -5.25
CA LEU A 120 15.12 3.13 -5.71
C LEU A 120 15.01 3.43 -7.20
N GLN A 121 14.60 2.46 -8.02
CA GLN A 121 14.33 2.71 -9.45
C GLN A 121 13.23 3.75 -9.65
N ALA A 122 12.12 3.67 -8.91
CA ALA A 122 11.04 4.66 -9.01
C ALA A 122 11.50 6.07 -8.63
N ILE A 123 12.30 6.19 -7.57
CA ILE A 123 12.92 7.45 -7.14
C ILE A 123 13.84 8.01 -8.22
N ASP A 124 14.73 7.18 -8.77
CA ASP A 124 15.67 7.59 -9.82
C ASP A 124 14.92 8.06 -11.07
N GLU A 125 13.89 7.33 -11.51
CA GLU A 125 13.10 7.68 -12.68
C GLU A 125 12.32 8.99 -12.51
N ALA A 126 11.70 9.22 -11.35
CA ALA A 126 11.00 10.47 -11.06
C ALA A 126 11.95 11.67 -10.95
N THR A 127 13.17 11.45 -10.45
CA THR A 127 14.18 12.49 -10.25
C THR A 127 14.90 12.85 -11.56
N ALA A 128 15.02 11.92 -12.50
CA ALA A 128 15.74 12.14 -13.76
C ALA A 128 15.10 13.23 -14.66
N HIS A 129 13.79 13.42 -14.55
CA HIS A 129 13.01 14.35 -15.39
C HIS A 129 12.01 15.13 -14.53
N PRO A 130 12.48 16.10 -13.71
CA PRO A 130 11.58 16.89 -12.89
C PRO A 130 10.64 17.71 -13.77
N LEU A 131 9.41 17.89 -13.31
CA LEU A 131 8.36 18.63 -14.02
C LEU A 131 7.86 19.80 -13.16
N PRO A 132 7.43 20.92 -13.79
CA PRO A 132 6.88 22.03 -13.04
C PRO A 132 5.59 21.62 -12.32
N LEU A 133 5.54 21.84 -11.02
CA LEU A 133 4.28 21.76 -10.28
C LEU A 133 3.45 23.01 -10.61
N VAL A 134 2.21 22.87 -11.05
CA VAL A 134 1.36 24.01 -11.45
C VAL A 134 0.35 24.35 -10.36
N TRP A 135 0.14 25.63 -10.10
CA TRP A 135 -0.94 26.17 -9.25
C TRP A 135 -1.56 27.37 -9.95
N HIS A 136 -2.84 27.27 -10.36
CA HIS A 136 -3.54 28.32 -11.11
C HIS A 136 -2.72 28.86 -12.30
N ASP A 137 -2.27 27.96 -13.18
CA ASP A 137 -1.44 28.26 -14.36
C ASP A 137 -0.04 28.84 -14.07
N GLU A 138 0.34 28.95 -12.78
CA GLU A 138 1.68 29.42 -12.38
C GLU A 138 2.58 28.24 -11.96
N PRO A 139 3.83 28.18 -12.46
CA PRO A 139 4.78 27.15 -12.03
C PRO A 139 5.27 27.41 -10.60
N ARG A 140 5.39 26.34 -9.82
CA ARG A 140 5.73 26.29 -8.38
C ARG A 140 7.01 25.51 -8.15
N GLY A 141 8.00 25.72 -9.01
CA GLY A 141 9.27 24.98 -9.01
C GLY A 141 9.19 23.67 -9.80
N GLU A 142 10.36 23.11 -10.09
CA GLU A 142 10.51 21.82 -10.74
C GLU A 142 10.72 20.75 -9.66
N TRP A 143 9.93 19.69 -9.71
CA TRP A 143 9.93 18.63 -8.70
C TRP A 143 9.99 17.25 -9.36
N PRO A 144 10.53 16.23 -8.67
CA PRO A 144 10.36 14.85 -9.08
C PRO A 144 8.89 14.51 -9.31
N CYS A 145 8.59 13.85 -10.43
CA CYS A 145 7.22 13.67 -10.88
C CYS A 145 6.90 12.22 -11.23
N PHE A 146 5.85 11.69 -10.60
CA PHE A 146 5.13 10.51 -11.06
C PHE A 146 3.99 10.97 -11.97
N TYR A 147 4.29 11.14 -13.26
CA TYR A 147 3.46 11.86 -14.22
C TYR A 147 2.12 11.17 -14.46
N LEU A 148 1.04 11.93 -14.32
CA LEU A 148 -0.31 11.50 -14.65
C LEU A 148 -0.96 12.49 -15.64
N GLU A 149 -1.19 12.02 -16.87
CA GLU A 149 -1.75 12.82 -17.96
C GLU A 149 -3.09 13.48 -17.60
N THR A 150 -3.95 12.79 -16.85
CA THR A 150 -5.31 13.29 -16.54
C THR A 150 -5.33 14.54 -15.68
N VAL A 151 -4.21 14.87 -15.00
CA VAL A 151 -4.07 16.10 -14.19
C VAL A 151 -3.00 17.04 -14.75
N ALA A 152 -2.49 16.78 -15.96
CA ALA A 152 -1.43 17.56 -16.60
C ALA A 152 -1.75 19.06 -16.66
N GLY A 153 -3.00 19.40 -17.03
CA GLY A 153 -3.45 20.79 -17.13
C GLY A 153 -3.64 21.50 -15.78
N GLU A 154 -3.84 20.76 -14.69
CA GLU A 154 -4.16 21.34 -13.37
C GLU A 154 -2.90 21.52 -12.50
N THR A 155 -2.02 20.52 -12.53
CA THR A 155 -0.89 20.41 -11.61
C THR A 155 0.44 20.17 -12.31
N GLY A 156 0.48 20.20 -13.64
CA GLY A 156 1.68 19.85 -14.42
C GLY A 156 1.95 18.34 -14.46
N GLY A 157 0.94 17.54 -14.13
CA GLY A 157 1.00 16.07 -14.14
C GLY A 157 1.29 15.46 -12.78
N HIS A 158 1.38 16.28 -11.73
CA HIS A 158 1.58 15.84 -10.35
C HIS A 158 0.24 15.44 -9.72
N SER A 159 0.11 14.19 -9.29
CA SER A 159 -1.08 13.70 -8.59
C SER A 159 -0.75 13.43 -7.13
N GLN A 160 -1.34 14.20 -6.21
CA GLN A 160 -1.13 14.04 -4.78
C GLN A 160 -1.52 12.62 -4.30
N LEU A 161 -2.55 12.03 -4.91
CA LEU A 161 -2.95 10.66 -4.63
C LEU A 161 -1.89 9.65 -5.08
N CYS A 162 -1.37 9.76 -6.30
CA CYS A 162 -0.32 8.87 -6.81
C CYS A 162 0.95 8.99 -5.97
N ASP A 163 1.35 10.23 -5.67
CA ASP A 163 2.51 10.55 -4.84
C ASP A 163 2.41 9.91 -3.44
N PHE A 164 1.30 10.16 -2.73
CA PHE A 164 1.15 9.68 -1.36
C PHE A 164 0.93 8.18 -1.28
N GLN A 165 0.13 7.61 -2.19
CA GLN A 165 -0.05 6.16 -2.21
C GLN A 165 1.25 5.43 -2.58
N GLY A 166 1.99 5.92 -3.58
CA GLY A 166 3.31 5.40 -3.94
C GLY A 166 4.30 5.47 -2.78
N SER A 167 4.39 6.65 -2.16
CA SER A 167 5.28 6.91 -1.03
C SER A 167 4.93 6.11 0.22
N ALA A 168 3.66 5.77 0.43
CA ALA A 168 3.25 4.83 1.47
C ALA A 168 3.90 3.45 1.26
N GLY A 169 4.08 3.03 0.00
CA GLY A 169 4.84 1.82 -0.34
C GLY A 169 6.34 1.98 -0.11
N PHE A 170 6.89 3.14 -0.47
CA PHE A 170 8.32 3.42 -0.27
C PHE A 170 8.69 3.44 1.21
N LEU A 171 7.89 4.10 2.05
CA LEU A 171 8.11 4.14 3.48
C LEU A 171 7.91 2.77 4.14
N LEU A 172 6.95 1.97 3.68
CA LEU A 172 6.82 0.57 4.08
C LEU A 172 8.11 -0.23 3.84
N VAL A 173 8.80 0.02 2.72
CA VAL A 173 10.11 -0.59 2.44
C VAL A 173 11.20 0.01 3.32
N ALA A 174 11.25 1.33 3.49
CA ALA A 174 12.23 2.00 4.34
C ALA A 174 12.16 1.50 5.79
N ARG A 175 10.96 1.33 6.34
CA ARG A 175 10.71 0.75 7.67
C ARG A 175 11.32 -0.64 7.79
N ALA A 176 11.03 -1.54 6.83
CA ALA A 176 11.59 -2.88 6.80
C ALA A 176 13.13 -2.89 6.66
N LEU A 177 13.69 -1.99 5.87
CA LEU A 177 15.14 -1.82 5.72
C LEU A 177 15.79 -1.30 7.02
N SER A 178 15.12 -0.39 7.73
CA SER A 178 15.59 0.16 9.01
C SER A 178 15.66 -0.92 10.10
N GLU A 179 14.68 -1.83 10.15
CA GLU A 179 14.67 -2.98 11.07
C GLU A 179 15.90 -3.90 10.92
N ILE A 180 16.47 -3.99 9.72
CA ILE A 180 17.69 -4.77 9.44
C ILE A 180 18.95 -3.92 9.31
N ALA A 181 18.87 -2.63 9.66
CA ALA A 181 19.95 -1.66 9.54
C ALA A 181 20.54 -1.51 8.12
N ASP A 182 19.76 -1.74 7.06
CA ASP A 182 20.18 -1.46 5.68
C ASP A 182 20.16 0.06 5.45
N PRO A 183 21.29 0.73 5.15
CA PRO A 183 21.37 2.18 5.08
C PRO A 183 20.49 2.84 4.01
N ASN A 184 19.96 2.07 3.06
CA ASN A 184 19.07 2.59 2.02
C ASN A 184 17.71 3.04 2.55
N TRP A 185 17.34 2.71 3.80
CA TRP A 185 16.12 3.24 4.41
C TRP A 185 16.11 4.77 4.43
N ARG A 186 17.28 5.39 4.67
CA ARG A 186 17.37 6.84 4.90
C ARG A 186 17.20 7.67 3.64
N PRO A 187 17.89 7.39 2.51
CA PRO A 187 17.61 8.07 1.25
C PRO A 187 16.15 7.96 0.79
N ILE A 188 15.49 6.82 1.05
CA ILE A 188 14.07 6.64 0.72
C ILE A 188 13.19 7.57 1.58
N ALA A 189 13.43 7.60 2.91
CA ALA A 189 12.71 8.49 3.82
C ALA A 189 12.96 9.96 3.48
N ASP A 190 14.21 10.34 3.20
CA ASP A 190 14.60 11.69 2.82
C ASP A 190 13.92 12.12 1.50
N PHE A 191 13.81 11.24 0.50
CA PHE A 191 13.07 11.50 -0.74
C PHE A 191 11.59 11.76 -0.47
N VAL A 192 10.93 10.90 0.32
CA VAL A 192 9.49 11.08 0.61
C VAL A 192 9.25 12.37 1.39
N GLU A 193 10.08 12.70 2.38
CA GLU A 193 9.97 13.96 3.10
C GLU A 193 10.19 15.18 2.19
N ARG A 194 11.33 15.23 1.49
CA ARG A 194 11.78 16.44 0.79
C ARG A 194 11.21 16.63 -0.61
N GLU A 195 10.95 15.54 -1.33
CA GLU A 195 10.56 15.61 -2.74
C GLU A 195 9.07 15.31 -2.94
N VAL A 196 8.41 14.67 -1.96
CA VAL A 196 6.98 14.36 -2.02
C VAL A 196 6.17 15.20 -1.03
N ILE A 197 6.50 15.20 0.25
CA ILE A 197 5.72 15.96 1.25
C ILE A 197 5.92 17.46 1.05
N GLU A 198 7.17 17.93 1.03
CA GLU A 198 7.45 19.37 0.86
C GLU A 198 6.91 19.92 -0.47
N LYS A 199 6.93 19.11 -1.54
CA LYS A 199 6.29 19.45 -2.82
C LYS A 199 4.85 19.91 -2.63
N TRP A 200 4.06 19.16 -1.87
CA TRP A 200 2.66 19.51 -1.61
C TRP A 200 2.52 20.59 -0.53
N LEU A 201 3.35 20.58 0.52
CA LEU A 201 3.31 21.61 1.56
C LEU A 201 3.59 23.02 1.01
N TYR A 202 4.47 23.15 0.01
CA TYR A 202 4.82 24.41 -0.62
C TYR A 202 4.10 24.67 -1.96
N HIS A 203 3.12 23.84 -2.30
CA HIS A 203 2.30 24.02 -3.50
C HIS A 203 1.57 25.37 -3.49
N GLN A 204 1.00 25.73 -2.34
CA GLN A 204 0.36 27.03 -2.13
C GLN A 204 1.42 28.12 -1.79
N PRO A 205 1.51 29.22 -2.57
CA PRO A 205 2.56 30.23 -2.39
C PRO A 205 2.61 30.93 -1.04
N ALA A 206 1.49 31.01 -0.34
CA ALA A 206 1.38 31.73 0.92
C ALA A 206 1.92 30.96 2.13
N ILE A 207 2.26 29.68 1.96
CA ILE A 207 2.68 28.81 3.07
C ILE A 207 4.19 28.86 3.22
N THR A 208 4.67 29.19 4.41
CA THR A 208 6.09 29.24 4.73
C THR A 208 6.49 28.10 5.67
N SER A 209 7.80 27.78 5.70
CA SER A 209 8.34 26.81 6.66
C SER A 209 8.05 27.20 8.11
N THR A 210 7.99 28.51 8.41
CA THR A 210 7.64 29.01 9.74
C THR A 210 6.20 28.69 10.11
N ASP A 211 5.29 28.64 9.15
CA ASP A 211 3.89 28.28 9.42
C ASP A 211 3.73 26.78 9.71
N LEU A 212 4.55 25.93 9.08
CA LEU A 212 4.47 24.48 9.18
C LEU A 212 5.07 23.92 10.49
N VAL A 213 6.01 24.63 11.11
CA VAL A 213 6.64 24.23 12.39
C VAL A 213 5.91 24.73 13.64
N ARG A 214 4.82 25.50 13.48
CA ARG A 214 4.01 25.94 14.62
C ARG A 214 3.18 24.78 15.19
N PRO A 215 2.88 24.79 16.50
CA PRO A 215 2.02 23.76 17.12
C PRO A 215 0.62 23.63 16.51
N ASP A 216 0.10 24.69 15.88
CA ASP A 216 -1.21 24.77 15.25
C ASP A 216 -1.18 24.55 13.73
N SER A 217 -0.07 24.03 13.18
CA SER A 217 0.10 23.83 11.74
C SER A 217 -0.85 22.81 11.10
N PHE A 218 -1.57 22.03 11.90
CA PHE A 218 -2.56 21.06 11.42
C PHE A 218 -3.65 21.71 10.54
N ALA A 219 -4.11 22.92 10.91
CA ALA A 219 -5.10 23.66 10.12
C ALA A 219 -4.64 23.94 8.68
N ILE A 220 -3.33 24.20 8.55
CA ILE A 220 -2.68 24.52 7.29
C ILE A 220 -2.51 23.24 6.48
N VAL A 221 -2.01 22.16 7.11
CA VAL A 221 -1.88 20.84 6.47
C VAL A 221 -3.22 20.36 5.94
N LEU A 222 -4.29 20.43 6.74
CA LEU A 222 -5.61 19.96 6.31
C LEU A 222 -6.14 20.70 5.06
N ARG A 223 -5.78 21.97 4.89
CA ARG A 223 -6.12 22.76 3.69
C ARG A 223 -5.26 22.46 2.46
N ILE A 224 -4.06 21.90 2.65
CA ILE A 224 -3.14 21.52 1.57
C ILE A 224 -3.50 20.15 1.00
N LEU A 225 -3.89 19.25 1.88
CA LEU A 225 -4.41 17.95 1.48
C LEU A 225 -5.67 18.18 0.65
N ASN A 226 -5.71 17.60 -0.54
CA ASN A 226 -6.84 17.78 -1.44
C ASN A 226 -8.14 17.21 -0.82
N GLY A 227 -9.26 17.47 -1.49
CA GLY A 227 -10.59 17.13 -1.00
C GLY A 227 -10.88 15.63 -0.81
N ALA A 228 -10.01 14.72 -1.26
CA ALA A 228 -10.28 13.29 -1.20
C ALA A 228 -9.87 12.65 0.14
N ARG A 229 -10.72 11.74 0.65
CA ARG A 229 -10.51 11.05 1.93
C ARG A 229 -9.24 10.19 1.92
N ASP A 230 -9.05 9.45 0.84
CA ASP A 230 -7.95 8.51 0.65
C ASP A 230 -6.58 9.20 0.72
N VAL A 231 -6.45 10.40 0.17
CA VAL A 231 -5.24 11.22 0.27
C VAL A 231 -4.89 11.55 1.72
N ARG A 232 -5.89 11.92 2.53
CA ARG A 232 -5.69 12.28 3.94
C ARG A 232 -5.34 11.08 4.80
N GLU A 233 -5.98 9.93 4.54
CA GLU A 233 -5.64 8.67 5.20
C GLU A 233 -4.24 8.18 4.83
N HIS A 234 -3.84 8.30 3.56
CA HIS A 234 -2.48 8.03 3.12
C HIS A 234 -1.47 8.97 3.77
N PHE A 235 -1.77 10.27 3.85
CA PHE A 235 -0.87 11.23 4.49
C PHE A 235 -0.71 10.95 5.99
N ALA A 236 -1.76 10.53 6.69
CA ALA A 236 -1.67 10.07 8.08
C ALA A 236 -0.70 8.89 8.21
N CYS A 237 -0.80 7.91 7.31
CA CYS A 237 0.15 6.79 7.21
C CYS A 237 1.60 7.27 6.99
N LEU A 238 1.84 8.21 6.06
CA LEU A 238 3.18 8.77 5.82
C LEU A 238 3.75 9.44 7.07
N CYS A 239 2.92 10.20 7.79
CA CYS A 239 3.32 10.86 9.03
C CYS A 239 3.75 9.85 10.10
N LEU A 240 2.99 8.76 10.28
CA LEU A 240 3.35 7.68 11.21
C LEU A 240 4.71 7.05 10.85
N ASP A 241 4.94 6.78 9.56
CA ASP A 241 6.18 6.15 9.09
C ASP A 241 7.40 7.05 9.24
N LEU A 242 7.27 8.32 8.88
CA LEU A 242 8.35 9.30 8.99
C LEU A 242 8.72 9.56 10.44
N ASP A 243 7.73 9.66 11.34
CA ASP A 243 8.00 9.76 12.77
C ASP A 243 8.79 8.54 13.27
N GLU A 244 8.37 7.34 12.90
CA GLU A 244 9.01 6.12 13.38
C GLU A 244 10.41 5.88 12.76
N LEU A 245 10.67 6.45 11.58
CA LEU A 245 11.99 6.50 10.96
C LEU A 245 12.90 7.61 11.53
N GLY A 246 12.40 8.41 12.47
CA GLY A 246 13.18 9.45 13.14
C GLY A 246 13.20 10.81 12.41
N CYS A 247 12.35 11.02 11.40
CA CYS A 247 12.21 12.32 10.74
C CYS A 247 11.50 13.30 11.67
N ARG A 248 12.11 14.48 11.90
CA ARG A 248 11.64 15.48 12.88
C ARG A 248 11.53 16.89 12.29
N THR A 249 11.60 17.02 10.96
CA THR A 249 11.50 18.30 10.27
C THR A 249 10.16 18.97 10.52
N TYR A 250 9.09 18.17 10.57
CA TYR A 250 7.72 18.62 10.82
C TYR A 250 7.07 17.86 11.99
N ALA A 251 5.91 18.34 12.43
CA ALA A 251 5.14 17.75 13.54
C ALA A 251 4.34 16.50 13.11
N TYR A 252 5.01 15.55 12.46
CA TYR A 252 4.37 14.32 11.95
C TYR A 252 3.56 13.55 12.99
N PRO A 253 4.02 13.34 14.25
CA PRO A 253 3.21 12.66 15.25
C PRO A 253 1.86 13.35 15.45
N THR A 254 1.89 14.66 15.66
CA THR A 254 0.69 15.48 15.88
C THR A 254 -0.22 15.46 14.66
N TRP A 255 0.33 15.57 13.44
CA TRP A 255 -0.48 15.51 12.22
C TRP A 255 -1.14 14.15 12.03
N ALA A 256 -0.41 13.05 12.28
CA ALA A 256 -0.96 11.70 12.22
C ALA A 256 -2.09 11.50 13.24
N GLU A 257 -1.85 11.84 14.51
CA GLU A 257 -2.84 11.73 15.59
C GLU A 257 -4.13 12.49 15.25
N ARG A 258 -3.99 13.74 14.77
CA ARG A 258 -5.14 14.58 14.41
C ARG A 258 -5.92 14.05 13.21
N LEU A 259 -5.27 13.43 12.23
CA LEU A 259 -5.96 12.78 11.11
C LEU A 259 -6.62 11.48 11.54
N ILE A 260 -5.98 10.71 12.42
CA ILE A 260 -6.52 9.48 12.99
C ILE A 260 -7.80 9.79 13.78
N GLU A 261 -7.78 10.78 14.67
CA GLU A 261 -8.98 11.27 15.36
C GLU A 261 -10.04 11.69 14.32
N LEU A 262 -9.65 12.50 13.33
CA LEU A 262 -10.62 13.01 12.36
C LEU A 262 -11.33 11.92 11.55
N TYR A 263 -10.63 10.84 11.15
CA TYR A 263 -11.18 9.83 10.24
C TYR A 263 -11.62 8.52 10.90
N LEU A 264 -11.13 8.23 12.11
CA LEU A 264 -11.45 6.99 12.83
C LEU A 264 -12.32 7.21 14.06
N THR A 265 -12.64 8.45 14.44
CA THR A 265 -13.61 8.72 15.50
C THR A 265 -15.03 8.28 15.10
N PRO A 266 -15.72 7.52 15.96
CA PRO A 266 -17.14 7.21 15.80
C PRO A 266 -18.01 8.48 15.78
N ARG A 267 -18.96 8.54 14.85
CA ARG A 267 -19.90 9.64 14.62
C ARG A 267 -21.33 9.11 14.65
N TYR A 268 -22.19 9.70 15.46
CA TYR A 268 -23.58 9.23 15.63
C TYR A 268 -24.60 10.12 14.90
N ASP A 269 -24.26 11.39 14.64
CA ASP A 269 -25.11 12.34 13.91
C ASP A 269 -24.33 13.04 12.78
N PRO A 270 -24.91 13.20 11.57
CA PRO A 270 -24.29 13.97 10.49
C PRO A 270 -23.99 15.44 10.83
N ASN A 271 -24.58 16.00 11.88
CA ASN A 271 -24.36 17.37 12.34
C ASN A 271 -23.47 17.44 13.58
N GLU A 272 -22.95 16.32 14.08
CA GLU A 272 -21.94 16.36 15.12
C GLU A 272 -20.73 17.19 14.66
N PRO A 273 -20.13 17.98 15.55
CA PRO A 273 -18.86 18.63 15.25
C PRO A 273 -17.74 17.59 15.28
N ALA A 274 -16.77 17.73 14.38
CA ALA A 274 -15.58 16.89 14.40
C ALA A 274 -14.78 17.05 15.71
N PRO A 275 -14.08 16.00 16.17
CA PRO A 275 -13.24 16.08 17.35
C PRO A 275 -12.17 17.17 17.19
N ASN A 276 -11.90 17.90 18.27
CA ASN A 276 -10.87 18.94 18.35
C ASN A 276 -10.96 20.01 17.24
N SER A 277 -12.18 20.33 16.77
CA SER A 277 -12.42 21.24 15.64
C SER A 277 -12.27 22.73 15.93
N GLU A 278 -12.05 23.13 17.20
CA GLU A 278 -11.93 24.53 17.61
C GLU A 278 -10.87 25.28 16.77
N GLY A 279 -11.31 26.34 16.09
CA GLY A 279 -10.45 27.19 15.25
C GLY A 279 -10.20 26.68 13.83
N ILE A 280 -10.68 25.48 13.48
CA ILE A 280 -10.53 24.88 12.14
C ILE A 280 -11.86 24.36 11.57
N GLU A 281 -12.99 24.75 12.15
CA GLU A 281 -14.32 24.21 11.85
C GLU A 281 -14.67 24.32 10.36
N ARG A 282 -14.22 25.40 9.71
CA ARG A 282 -14.46 25.64 8.27
C ARG A 282 -13.55 24.85 7.33
N ALA A 283 -12.49 24.24 7.86
CA ALA A 283 -11.54 23.43 7.09
C ALA A 283 -11.82 21.92 7.22
N ILE A 284 -12.69 21.52 8.14
CA ILE A 284 -13.05 20.10 8.34
C ILE A 284 -13.86 19.58 7.14
N PRO A 285 -13.40 18.52 6.47
CA PRO A 285 -14.15 17.85 5.41
C PRO A 285 -15.44 17.20 5.93
N ALA A 286 -16.50 17.18 5.13
CA ALA A 286 -17.80 16.64 5.53
C ALA A 286 -17.80 15.12 5.77
N ASP A 287 -16.87 14.40 5.12
CA ASP A 287 -16.62 12.96 5.19
C ASP A 287 -15.81 12.54 6.42
N TRP A 288 -15.66 13.40 7.43
CA TRP A 288 -15.00 13.05 8.68
C TRP A 288 -15.75 11.97 9.46
N GLY A 289 -14.99 11.21 10.25
CA GLY A 289 -15.48 10.20 11.16
C GLY A 289 -15.96 8.91 10.49
N LEU A 290 -16.50 8.04 11.33
CA LEU A 290 -17.10 6.76 10.97
C LEU A 290 -18.52 6.70 11.55
N PHE A 291 -19.54 6.58 10.70
CA PHE A 291 -20.91 6.56 11.19
C PHE A 291 -21.22 5.27 11.94
N VAL A 292 -21.64 5.38 13.19
CA VAL A 292 -22.00 4.24 14.02
C VAL A 292 -23.37 3.74 13.61
N GLN A 293 -23.43 2.45 13.27
CA GLN A 293 -24.65 1.78 12.86
C GLN A 293 -24.90 0.57 13.74
N VAL A 294 -26.14 0.37 14.14
CA VAL A 294 -26.58 -0.78 14.95
C VAL A 294 -27.51 -1.62 14.09
N ALA A 295 -27.13 -2.86 13.82
CA ALA A 295 -27.98 -3.80 13.09
C ALA A 295 -29.16 -4.27 13.95
N GLU A 296 -30.20 -4.82 13.32
CA GLU A 296 -31.36 -5.38 14.04
C GLU A 296 -30.94 -6.51 15.00
N GLU A 297 -29.91 -7.27 14.62
CA GLU A 297 -29.31 -8.35 15.41
C GLU A 297 -28.42 -7.83 16.56
N GLY A 298 -28.30 -6.50 16.72
CA GLY A 298 -27.63 -5.84 17.84
C GLY A 298 -26.13 -5.65 17.71
N TYR A 299 -25.50 -6.08 16.61
CA TYR A 299 -24.09 -5.81 16.37
C TYR A 299 -23.87 -4.37 15.88
N VAL A 300 -22.75 -3.79 16.32
CA VAL A 300 -22.30 -2.46 15.89
C VAL A 300 -21.37 -2.62 14.69
N TRP A 301 -21.60 -1.83 13.64
CA TRP A 301 -20.72 -1.72 12.49
C TRP A 301 -20.50 -0.24 12.15
N LEU A 302 -19.42 0.03 11.43
CA LEU A 302 -18.99 1.39 11.09
C LEU A 302 -19.12 1.63 9.59
N LEU A 303 -19.96 2.60 9.24
CA LEU A 303 -20.14 3.10 7.89
C LEU A 303 -19.07 4.14 7.57
N ILE A 304 -18.36 3.94 6.46
CA ILE A 304 -17.35 4.87 5.97
C ILE A 304 -18.02 5.77 4.93
N PRO A 305 -18.17 7.09 5.18
CA PRO A 305 -18.86 7.99 4.28
C PRO A 305 -18.09 8.23 2.97
N ASP A 306 -18.83 8.34 1.87
CA ASP A 306 -18.32 8.77 0.57
C ASP A 306 -18.17 10.30 0.52
N TYR A 307 -16.96 10.78 0.24
CA TYR A 307 -16.60 12.20 0.17
C TYR A 307 -17.08 12.92 -1.11
N GLY A 308 -17.60 12.17 -2.09
CA GLY A 308 -18.15 12.71 -3.33
C GLY A 308 -19.68 12.65 -3.46
N ALA A 309 -20.36 12.04 -2.48
CA ALA A 309 -21.79 11.80 -2.57
C ALA A 309 -22.63 12.98 -2.08
N ALA A 310 -23.81 13.15 -2.67
CA ALA A 310 -24.77 14.18 -2.25
C ALA A 310 -25.43 13.87 -0.90
N ALA A 311 -25.49 12.59 -0.53
CA ALA A 311 -26.07 12.13 0.75
C ALA A 311 -24.95 11.90 1.76
N ALA A 312 -25.12 12.43 2.98
CA ALA A 312 -24.12 12.36 4.04
C ALA A 312 -23.86 10.94 4.58
N ASP A 313 -24.78 10.01 4.30
CA ASP A 313 -24.75 8.60 4.68
C ASP A 313 -24.46 7.66 3.49
N ALA A 314 -24.06 8.20 2.35
CA ALA A 314 -23.64 7.36 1.23
C ALA A 314 -22.38 6.56 1.60
N ALA A 315 -22.42 5.26 1.36
CA ALA A 315 -21.32 4.37 1.67
C ALA A 315 -20.19 4.50 0.65
N LEU A 316 -18.96 4.62 1.14
CA LEU A 316 -17.77 4.50 0.30
C LEU A 316 -17.66 3.06 -0.24
N ASP A 317 -17.20 2.93 -1.48
CA ASP A 317 -16.94 1.61 -2.04
C ASP A 317 -15.77 0.92 -1.34
N THR A 318 -15.80 -0.40 -1.34
CA THR A 318 -14.81 -1.23 -0.65
C THR A 318 -13.39 -1.00 -1.15
N SER A 319 -13.19 -0.66 -2.43
CA SER A 319 -11.86 -0.39 -2.99
C SER A 319 -11.22 0.82 -2.34
N HIS A 320 -11.93 1.95 -2.26
CA HIS A 320 -11.41 3.15 -1.60
C HIS A 320 -11.38 2.99 -0.08
N ALA A 321 -12.41 2.39 0.52
CA ALA A 321 -12.51 2.17 1.96
C ALA A 321 -11.43 1.26 2.56
N ASN A 322 -10.68 0.51 1.73
CA ASN A 322 -9.49 -0.21 2.19
C ASN A 322 -8.48 0.71 2.90
N ARG A 323 -8.39 2.00 2.56
CA ARG A 323 -7.43 2.94 3.17
C ARG A 323 -7.76 3.19 4.63
N THR A 324 -9.03 3.36 4.94
CA THR A 324 -9.56 3.47 6.31
C THR A 324 -9.21 2.23 7.12
N ALA A 325 -9.47 1.04 6.59
CA ALA A 325 -9.15 -0.21 7.27
C ALA A 325 -7.64 -0.36 7.52
N TRP A 326 -6.81 0.03 6.54
CA TRP A 326 -5.36 0.01 6.69
C TRP A 326 -4.88 1.00 7.77
N LEU A 327 -5.35 2.25 7.73
CA LEU A 327 -5.04 3.26 8.76
C LEU A 327 -5.47 2.80 10.15
N ALA A 328 -6.66 2.21 10.28
CA ALA A 328 -7.16 1.70 11.55
C ALA A 328 -6.28 0.58 12.11
N CYS A 329 -5.87 -0.39 11.27
CA CYS A 329 -4.96 -1.46 11.71
C CYS A 329 -3.65 -0.90 12.28
N ARG A 330 -3.08 0.11 11.60
CA ARG A 330 -1.84 0.78 12.04
C ARG A 330 -2.04 1.59 13.31
N ALA A 331 -3.11 2.37 13.38
CA ALA A 331 -3.45 3.19 14.55
C ALA A 331 -3.70 2.32 15.79
N TYR A 332 -4.42 1.21 15.63
CA TYR A 332 -4.69 0.26 16.72
C TYR A 332 -3.42 -0.41 17.22
N ALA A 333 -2.55 -0.87 16.32
CA ALA A 333 -1.25 -1.45 16.68
C ALA A 333 -0.33 -0.47 17.44
N LYS A 334 -0.53 0.83 17.25
CA LYS A 334 0.16 1.91 17.99
C LYS A 334 -0.58 2.39 19.24
N GLY A 335 -1.77 1.85 19.54
CA GLY A 335 -2.60 2.28 20.66
C GLY A 335 -3.22 3.67 20.49
N LEU A 336 -3.38 4.15 19.26
CA LEU A 336 -3.95 5.47 18.93
C LEU A 336 -5.47 5.44 18.78
N ILE A 337 -6.07 4.26 18.64
CA ILE A 337 -7.52 4.04 18.67
C ILE A 337 -7.83 2.89 19.62
N ASP A 338 -9.07 2.85 20.10
CA ASP A 338 -9.54 1.76 20.96
C ASP A 338 -10.00 0.52 20.18
N GLU A 339 -10.21 -0.57 20.91
CA GLU A 339 -10.69 -1.85 20.40
C GLU A 339 -12.09 -1.74 19.77
N SER A 340 -12.93 -0.83 20.26
CA SER A 340 -14.32 -0.70 19.76
C SER A 340 -14.38 -0.24 18.31
N ILE A 341 -13.44 0.62 17.89
CA ILE A 341 -13.31 1.04 16.49
C ILE A 341 -12.86 -0.14 15.62
N MET A 342 -11.90 -0.94 16.12
CA MET A 342 -11.41 -2.13 15.41
C MET A 342 -12.51 -3.19 15.25
N ASP A 343 -13.23 -3.50 16.32
CA ASP A 343 -14.38 -4.41 16.32
C ASP A 343 -15.48 -3.93 15.38
N GLY A 344 -15.75 -2.63 15.37
CA GLY A 344 -16.71 -2.02 14.45
C GLY A 344 -16.35 -2.23 12.98
N LEU A 345 -15.08 -2.08 12.60
CA LEU A 345 -14.60 -2.33 11.24
C LEU A 345 -14.56 -3.83 10.89
N ILE A 346 -14.20 -4.68 11.85
CA ILE A 346 -14.29 -6.15 11.71
C ILE A 346 -15.73 -6.56 11.43
N ASN A 347 -16.70 -6.01 12.17
CA ASN A 347 -18.12 -6.26 11.97
C ASN A 347 -18.63 -5.70 10.64
N THR A 348 -18.18 -4.51 10.21
CA THR A 348 -18.44 -3.99 8.87
C THR A 348 -17.98 -5.02 7.82
N PHE A 349 -16.77 -5.55 7.97
CA PHE A 349 -16.28 -6.54 7.02
C PHE A 349 -17.10 -7.85 7.06
N LYS A 350 -17.28 -8.45 8.24
CA LYS A 350 -17.92 -9.77 8.40
C LYS A 350 -19.39 -9.79 8.02
N PHE A 351 -20.11 -8.70 8.33
CA PHE A 351 -21.57 -8.69 8.26
C PHE A 351 -22.14 -7.75 7.19
N ARG A 352 -21.33 -6.87 6.60
CA ARG A 352 -21.76 -6.00 5.48
C ARG A 352 -21.01 -6.32 4.19
N ILE A 353 -19.69 -6.37 4.24
CA ILE A 353 -18.88 -6.56 3.01
C ILE A 353 -18.91 -8.02 2.56
N TRP A 354 -18.56 -8.97 3.44
CA TRP A 354 -18.55 -10.39 3.10
C TRP A 354 -19.97 -10.94 3.06
N ALA A 355 -20.36 -11.48 1.90
CA ALA A 355 -21.70 -11.99 1.64
C ALA A 355 -21.68 -13.48 1.27
N PRO A 356 -21.33 -14.38 2.21
CA PRO A 356 -21.14 -15.81 1.93
C PRO A 356 -22.39 -16.49 1.37
N ALA A 357 -23.59 -15.94 1.63
CA ALA A 357 -24.85 -16.40 1.06
C ALA A 357 -24.93 -16.27 -0.49
N LYS A 358 -24.15 -15.35 -1.09
CA LYS A 358 -24.03 -15.18 -2.55
C LYS A 358 -22.90 -16.02 -3.16
N GLY A 359 -22.05 -16.61 -2.32
CA GLY A 359 -20.87 -17.39 -2.68
C GLY A 359 -19.78 -17.25 -1.61
N PRO A 360 -18.95 -18.27 -1.39
CA PRO A 360 -18.00 -18.30 -0.26
C PRO A 360 -17.01 -17.11 -0.24
N PHE A 361 -16.55 -16.64 -1.41
CA PHE A 361 -15.71 -15.42 -1.52
C PHE A 361 -16.42 -14.31 -2.31
N TYR A 362 -17.69 -14.10 -1.99
CA TYR A 362 -18.44 -12.95 -2.51
C TYR A 362 -18.30 -11.76 -1.56
N PHE A 363 -17.91 -10.61 -2.11
CA PHE A 363 -17.76 -9.36 -1.36
C PHE A 363 -18.59 -8.27 -2.04
N ASN A 364 -19.50 -7.64 -1.30
CA ASN A 364 -20.32 -6.55 -1.80
C ASN A 364 -19.44 -5.35 -2.21
N ASN A 365 -19.90 -4.58 -3.19
CA ASN A 365 -19.11 -3.47 -3.72
C ASN A 365 -18.97 -2.29 -2.72
N TYR A 366 -19.91 -2.11 -1.79
CA TYR A 366 -19.94 -0.98 -0.85
C TYR A 366 -19.91 -1.40 0.62
N THR A 367 -19.44 -0.50 1.48
CA THR A 367 -19.20 -0.78 2.91
C THR A 367 -20.47 -0.93 3.74
N ASP A 368 -21.61 -0.42 3.29
CA ASP A 368 -22.93 -0.65 3.88
C ASP A 368 -23.54 -2.01 3.53
N GLY A 369 -22.86 -2.79 2.68
CA GLY A 369 -23.32 -4.08 2.17
C GLY A 369 -24.24 -3.97 0.97
N SER A 370 -24.50 -2.76 0.47
CA SER A 370 -25.09 -2.58 -0.85
C SER A 370 -24.12 -3.06 -1.93
N ASP A 371 -24.68 -3.53 -3.04
CA ASP A 371 -23.94 -4.25 -4.06
C ASP A 371 -24.30 -3.74 -5.45
N GLY A 372 -24.44 -2.43 -5.56
CA GLY A 372 -24.67 -1.74 -6.83
C GLY A 372 -23.46 -1.82 -7.76
N MET A 373 -23.63 -1.33 -8.99
CA MET A 373 -22.52 -1.22 -9.93
C MET A 373 -21.48 -0.20 -9.45
N LEU A 374 -20.19 -0.56 -9.51
CA LEU A 374 -19.08 0.35 -9.25
C LEU A 374 -18.40 0.70 -10.58
N GLY A 375 -18.74 1.86 -11.15
CA GLY A 375 -18.34 2.19 -12.53
C GLY A 375 -18.86 1.14 -13.51
N ALA A 376 -17.95 0.47 -14.24
CA ALA A 376 -18.31 -0.61 -15.15
C ALA A 376 -18.44 -1.99 -14.47
N LEU A 377 -18.09 -2.09 -13.18
CA LEU A 377 -18.07 -3.36 -12.46
C LEU A 377 -19.46 -3.74 -11.96
N GLN A 378 -19.82 -4.99 -12.22
CA GLN A 378 -21.09 -5.58 -11.79
C GLN A 378 -21.09 -5.88 -10.27
N PRO A 379 -22.26 -6.21 -9.70
CA PRO A 379 -22.37 -6.67 -8.31
C PRO A 379 -21.34 -7.77 -7.97
N GLY A 380 -20.67 -7.62 -6.83
CA GLY A 380 -19.64 -8.52 -6.32
C GLY A 380 -18.30 -8.47 -7.05
N ARG A 381 -18.11 -7.54 -8.00
CA ARG A 381 -16.87 -7.45 -8.81
C ARG A 381 -15.93 -6.33 -8.38
N GLY A 382 -16.48 -5.30 -7.73
CA GLY A 382 -15.76 -4.19 -7.12
C GLY A 382 -15.50 -4.35 -5.62
N GLY A 383 -15.97 -5.45 -5.01
CA GLY A 383 -15.77 -5.86 -3.62
C GLY A 383 -14.31 -6.17 -3.27
N ASN A 384 -13.44 -5.16 -3.32
CA ASN A 384 -12.00 -5.31 -3.21
C ASN A 384 -11.54 -5.44 -1.76
N VAL A 385 -10.82 -6.51 -1.43
CA VAL A 385 -10.37 -6.81 -0.06
C VAL A 385 -8.85 -6.86 0.11
N TRP A 386 -8.09 -6.65 -0.96
CA TRP A 386 -6.63 -6.85 -0.99
C TRP A 386 -5.89 -5.51 -0.86
N PHE A 387 -6.01 -4.83 0.28
CA PHE A 387 -5.07 -3.76 0.63
C PHE A 387 -5.05 -3.48 2.13
N GLY A 388 -6.22 -3.14 2.67
CA GLY A 388 -6.42 -2.86 4.08
C GLY A 388 -7.36 -3.86 4.74
N TRP A 389 -8.45 -4.28 4.08
CA TRP A 389 -9.42 -5.19 4.71
C TRP A 389 -8.80 -6.52 5.16
N HIS A 390 -7.90 -7.10 4.36
CA HIS A 390 -7.19 -8.31 4.76
C HIS A 390 -6.34 -8.17 6.02
N ARG A 391 -5.92 -6.95 6.38
CA ARG A 391 -5.10 -6.69 7.58
C ARG A 391 -5.86 -6.93 8.88
N LEU A 392 -7.20 -6.82 8.84
CA LEU A 392 -8.08 -7.15 9.97
C LEU A 392 -7.92 -8.60 10.45
N ALA A 393 -7.46 -9.51 9.58
CA ALA A 393 -7.13 -10.90 9.93
C ALA A 393 -6.10 -11.03 11.05
N SER A 394 -5.34 -9.98 11.36
CA SER A 394 -4.40 -9.98 12.49
C SER A 394 -5.09 -9.87 13.85
N PHE A 395 -6.37 -9.48 13.85
CA PHE A 395 -7.15 -9.14 15.04
C PHE A 395 -8.40 -10.01 15.22
N ASP A 396 -8.86 -10.72 14.18
CA ASP A 396 -10.03 -11.60 14.24
C ASP A 396 -9.71 -13.00 13.65
N PRO A 397 -9.87 -14.09 14.43
CA PRO A 397 -9.58 -15.46 13.97
C PRO A 397 -10.47 -15.98 12.83
N ASP A 398 -11.72 -15.50 12.72
CA ASP A 398 -12.61 -15.87 11.61
C ASP A 398 -12.11 -15.22 10.32
N LEU A 399 -11.61 -13.99 10.40
CA LEU A 399 -10.96 -13.31 9.28
C LEU A 399 -9.62 -13.94 8.92
N GLU A 400 -8.80 -14.39 9.88
CA GLU A 400 -7.61 -15.21 9.58
C GLU A 400 -8.02 -16.43 8.74
N THR A 401 -9.02 -17.17 9.21
CA THR A 401 -9.57 -18.34 8.54
C THR A 401 -10.06 -18.02 7.12
N LEU A 402 -10.81 -16.93 6.96
CA LEU A 402 -11.31 -16.48 5.67
C LEU A 402 -10.18 -16.13 4.70
N PHE A 403 -9.22 -15.31 5.12
CA PHE A 403 -8.15 -14.83 4.24
C PHE A 403 -7.13 -15.93 3.89
N LEU A 404 -6.88 -16.90 4.79
CA LEU A 404 -6.13 -18.10 4.46
C LEU A 404 -6.86 -18.97 3.43
N SER A 405 -8.18 -19.12 3.57
CA SER A 405 -9.00 -19.87 2.64
C SER A 405 -9.06 -19.20 1.26
N LEU A 406 -9.16 -17.86 1.23
CA LEU A 406 -9.14 -17.06 0.02
C LEU A 406 -7.78 -17.13 -0.69
N ALA A 407 -6.68 -17.05 0.05
CA ALA A 407 -5.33 -17.22 -0.51
C ALA A 407 -5.17 -18.60 -1.13
N TYR A 408 -5.61 -19.67 -0.43
CA TYR A 408 -5.64 -21.01 -0.99
C TYR A 408 -6.48 -21.08 -2.27
N ASP A 409 -7.70 -20.53 -2.28
CA ASP A 409 -8.58 -20.53 -3.45
C ASP A 409 -7.90 -19.88 -4.67
N LEU A 410 -7.25 -18.74 -4.48
CA LEU A 410 -6.50 -18.03 -5.50
C LEU A 410 -5.35 -18.86 -6.07
N THR A 411 -4.61 -19.61 -5.24
CA THR A 411 -3.55 -20.52 -5.74
C THR A 411 -4.10 -21.64 -6.65
N ASN A 412 -5.41 -21.89 -6.58
CA ASN A 412 -6.13 -22.87 -7.39
C ASN A 412 -6.96 -22.21 -8.50
N GLY A 413 -6.62 -20.97 -8.88
CA GLY A 413 -7.28 -20.23 -9.96
C GLY A 413 -8.52 -19.46 -9.51
N GLY A 414 -8.81 -19.40 -8.21
CA GLY A 414 -9.92 -18.65 -7.63
C GLY A 414 -11.29 -19.10 -8.14
N PRO A 415 -11.66 -20.40 -8.08
CA PRO A 415 -12.94 -20.89 -8.58
C PRO A 415 -14.15 -20.40 -7.78
N ASN A 416 -13.93 -19.98 -6.53
CA ASN A 416 -14.97 -19.54 -5.61
C ASN A 416 -15.12 -18.00 -5.60
N LEU A 417 -14.22 -17.30 -6.30
CA LEU A 417 -14.35 -15.88 -6.58
C LEU A 417 -15.23 -15.66 -7.82
N PRO A 418 -16.09 -14.65 -7.82
CA PRO A 418 -16.91 -14.38 -8.99
C PRO A 418 -16.07 -13.96 -10.22
N ASP A 419 -16.42 -14.46 -11.41
CA ASP A 419 -15.69 -14.13 -12.65
C ASP A 419 -15.68 -12.63 -12.94
N GLY A 420 -14.50 -12.06 -13.18
CA GLY A 420 -14.33 -10.61 -13.35
C GLY A 420 -14.14 -9.82 -12.06
N ALA A 421 -14.11 -10.49 -10.89
CA ALA A 421 -13.87 -9.80 -9.62
C ALA A 421 -12.45 -9.24 -9.55
N GLN A 422 -12.31 -8.01 -9.06
CA GLN A 422 -11.02 -7.36 -8.92
C GLN A 422 -10.03 -8.16 -8.06
N ASN A 423 -10.52 -8.88 -7.04
CA ASN A 423 -9.69 -9.75 -6.18
C ASN A 423 -8.95 -10.86 -6.96
N LYS A 424 -9.38 -11.16 -8.19
CA LYS A 424 -8.78 -12.15 -9.09
C LYS A 424 -8.15 -11.50 -10.32
N MET A 425 -8.82 -10.52 -10.91
CA MET A 425 -8.43 -9.93 -12.20
C MET A 425 -7.36 -8.85 -12.11
N MET A 426 -7.24 -8.17 -10.97
CA MET A 426 -6.19 -7.18 -10.81
C MET A 426 -4.89 -7.89 -10.46
N GLN A 427 -3.84 -7.65 -11.26
CA GLN A 427 -2.57 -8.38 -11.17
C GLN A 427 -1.90 -8.34 -9.79
N ASN A 428 -2.19 -7.32 -8.98
CA ASN A 428 -1.66 -7.15 -7.63
C ASN A 428 -2.42 -7.99 -6.59
N ALA A 429 -3.69 -8.33 -6.86
CA ALA A 429 -4.60 -8.88 -5.87
C ALA A 429 -4.19 -10.28 -5.39
N PRO A 430 -3.93 -11.25 -6.28
CA PRO A 430 -3.48 -12.56 -5.85
C PRO A 430 -2.17 -12.47 -5.07
N LEU A 431 -1.21 -11.69 -5.54
CA LEU A 431 0.08 -11.51 -4.88
C LEU A 431 -0.06 -10.95 -3.47
N CYS A 432 -0.91 -9.94 -3.26
CA CYS A 432 -1.15 -9.39 -1.93
C CYS A 432 -1.76 -10.43 -0.98
N LEU A 433 -2.74 -11.20 -1.45
CA LEU A 433 -3.47 -12.18 -0.63
C LEU A 433 -2.63 -13.42 -0.34
N GLU A 434 -1.85 -13.91 -1.30
CA GLU A 434 -0.90 -15.01 -1.12
C GLU A 434 0.24 -14.62 -0.17
N ALA A 435 0.83 -13.43 -0.35
CA ALA A 435 1.87 -12.93 0.53
C ALA A 435 1.36 -12.74 1.96
N TRP A 436 0.15 -12.20 2.11
CA TRP A 436 -0.48 -12.07 3.41
C TRP A 436 -0.76 -13.42 4.06
N GLY A 437 -1.33 -14.38 3.33
CA GLY A 437 -1.53 -15.74 3.83
C GLY A 437 -0.22 -16.40 4.25
N THR A 438 0.86 -16.19 3.48
CA THR A 438 2.21 -16.65 3.85
C THR A 438 2.67 -16.02 5.17
N ARG A 439 2.43 -14.72 5.36
CA ARG A 439 2.77 -14.02 6.60
C ARG A 439 1.94 -14.49 7.80
N LEU A 440 0.66 -14.78 7.62
CA LEU A 440 -0.22 -15.34 8.67
C LEU A 440 0.23 -16.73 9.13
N LEU A 441 0.73 -17.56 8.21
CA LEU A 441 1.21 -18.91 8.52
C LEU A 441 2.67 -18.96 9.00
N GLY A 442 3.49 -17.98 8.62
CA GLY A 442 4.93 -17.98 8.85
C GLY A 442 5.30 -17.83 10.31
N SER A 443 6.25 -18.65 10.80
CA SER A 443 6.76 -18.60 12.18
C SER A 443 7.53 -17.31 12.53
N LYS A 444 7.88 -16.52 11.51
CA LYS A 444 8.51 -15.19 11.62
C LYS A 444 7.51 -14.04 11.43
N GLY A 445 6.23 -14.35 11.20
CA GLY A 445 5.18 -13.37 11.02
C GLY A 445 4.95 -12.55 12.28
N GLN A 446 5.52 -11.35 12.36
CA GLN A 446 5.14 -10.36 13.36
C GLN A 446 3.80 -9.73 12.91
N LEU A 447 2.68 -10.33 13.31
CA LEU A 447 1.35 -9.94 12.84
C LEU A 447 0.97 -8.51 13.22
N TYR A 448 1.44 -8.04 14.37
CA TYR A 448 1.18 -6.69 14.89
C TYR A 448 2.21 -5.64 14.46
N SER A 449 3.31 -6.04 13.83
CA SER A 449 4.28 -5.11 13.26
C SER A 449 3.82 -4.69 11.86
N PHE A 450 2.82 -3.83 11.80
CA PHE A 450 2.39 -3.23 10.54
C PHE A 450 3.47 -2.24 10.09
N PRO A 451 3.96 -2.34 8.84
CA PRO A 451 4.54 -1.16 8.21
C PRO A 451 3.48 -0.09 8.12
#